data_AF-A0A6I0E7C6-F1
#
_entry.id   AF-A0A6I0E7C6-F1
#
_cell.length_a   1.000
_cell.length_b   1.000
_cell.length_c   1.000
_cell.angle_alpha   90.00
_cell.angle_beta   90.00
_cell.angle_gamma   90.00
#
_symmetry.space_group_name_H-M   'P 1'
#
loop_
_entity.id
_entity.type
_entity.pdbx_description
1 polymer ?
#
loop_
_entity_poly.entity_id
_entity_poly.type
_entity_poly.pdbx_seq_one_letter_code
_entity_poly.pdbx_strand_id
1 'polypeptide(L)'
;MKRFIVLCFVAISFFASAQTFEPEVKYTGEGKIIMMDGKELTGELSYSFVSIRNLVYTAPGAEKEKIKIDDIKEFTIGGTRFVRVVTTALSIGKDWQFAACLTPEGSKISLYETIDQTGPETDSGYKTERGYCIKFPNDEKAKSLTDLSFTPFHKKVSKLVADCPVLSEKIANKAEGLKLGLISSPQQQFDVFMKVATEYQDCK
;
A
#
# COMPACT_ATOMS: atom_id res chain seq x y z
N MET A 1 -47.11 -36.40 -7.13
CA MET A 1 -46.27 -35.44 -6.38
C MET A 1 -44.84 -35.97 -6.33
N LYS A 2 -43.94 -35.48 -7.19
CA LYS A 2 -42.51 -35.83 -7.17
C LYS A 2 -41.72 -34.58 -6.78
N ARG A 3 -41.03 -34.62 -5.65
CA ARG A 3 -40.22 -33.53 -5.12
C ARG A 3 -38.89 -33.47 -5.89
N PHE A 4 -38.64 -32.35 -6.56
CA PHE A 4 -37.32 -32.02 -7.11
C PHE A 4 -36.45 -31.47 -5.98
N ILE A 5 -35.43 -32.23 -5.58
CA ILE A 5 -34.35 -31.74 -4.72
C ILE A 5 -33.26 -31.23 -5.67
N VAL A 6 -33.15 -29.91 -5.81
CA VAL A 6 -32.02 -29.28 -6.50
C VAL A 6 -30.89 -29.17 -5.47
N LEU A 7 -29.92 -30.07 -5.56
CA LEU A 7 -28.65 -29.95 -4.84
C LEU A 7 -27.82 -28.84 -5.51
N CYS A 8 -27.80 -27.64 -4.94
CA CYS A 8 -26.82 -26.62 -5.28
C CYS A 8 -25.46 -27.04 -4.71
N PHE A 9 -24.60 -27.61 -5.55
CA PHE A 9 -23.17 -27.71 -5.28
C PHE A 9 -22.56 -26.31 -5.35
N VAL A 10 -22.41 -25.66 -4.19
CA VAL A 10 -21.56 -24.47 -4.06
C VAL A 10 -20.12 -24.99 -4.04
N ALA A 11 -19.47 -24.99 -5.20
CA ALA A 11 -18.02 -25.16 -5.30
C ALA A 11 -17.37 -23.91 -4.68
N ILE A 12 -16.97 -24.01 -3.42
CA ILE A 12 -16.12 -23.02 -2.76
C ILE A 12 -14.71 -23.20 -3.34
N SER A 13 -14.45 -22.53 -4.45
CA SER A 13 -13.09 -22.35 -4.94
C SER A 13 -12.37 -21.44 -3.96
N PHE A 14 -11.56 -22.04 -3.08
CA PHE A 14 -10.57 -21.30 -2.30
C PHE A 14 -9.64 -20.60 -3.29
N PHE A 15 -9.76 -19.28 -3.42
CA PHE A 15 -8.76 -18.46 -4.07
C PHE A 15 -7.51 -18.51 -3.20
N ALA A 16 -6.63 -19.48 -3.47
CA ALA A 16 -5.26 -19.40 -3.01
C ALA A 16 -4.65 -18.18 -3.71
N SER A 17 -4.34 -17.13 -2.94
CA SER A 17 -3.42 -16.09 -3.42
C SER A 17 -2.16 -16.81 -3.88
N ALA A 18 -1.84 -16.74 -5.16
CA ALA A 18 -0.61 -17.33 -5.68
C ALA A 18 0.56 -16.70 -4.92
N GLN A 19 1.22 -17.48 -4.06
CA GLN A 19 2.44 -17.03 -3.41
C GLN A 19 3.49 -16.90 -4.51
N THR A 20 4.02 -15.69 -4.70
CA THR A 20 5.10 -15.46 -5.66
C THR A 20 6.43 -15.56 -4.93
N PHE A 21 7.37 -16.24 -5.57
CA PHE A 21 8.77 -16.20 -5.17
C PHE A 21 9.48 -15.22 -6.12
N GLU A 22 10.17 -14.25 -5.55
CA GLU A 22 10.88 -13.20 -6.29
C GLU A 22 12.30 -13.07 -5.73
N PRO A 23 13.30 -12.67 -6.53
CA PRO A 23 14.58 -12.23 -6.00
C PRO A 23 14.43 -11.16 -4.91
N GLU A 24 15.49 -10.91 -4.13
CA GLU A 24 15.49 -9.83 -3.14
C GLU A 24 15.07 -8.51 -3.80
N VAL A 25 13.98 -7.92 -3.31
CA VAL A 25 13.54 -6.59 -3.70
C VAL A 25 14.39 -5.61 -2.91
N LYS A 26 15.30 -4.97 -3.64
CA LYS A 26 16.26 -4.01 -3.11
C LYS A 26 16.26 -2.74 -3.95
N TYR A 27 16.20 -1.61 -3.25
CA TYR A 27 16.36 -0.29 -3.85
C TYR A 27 17.76 0.21 -3.55
N THR A 28 18.45 0.74 -4.54
CA THR A 28 19.79 1.34 -4.37
C THR A 28 19.94 2.54 -5.29
N GLY A 29 20.61 3.58 -4.80
CA GLY A 29 20.95 4.77 -5.57
C GLY A 29 20.95 6.03 -4.72
N GLU A 30 21.25 7.15 -5.36
CA GLU A 30 21.13 8.49 -4.76
C GLU A 30 19.75 8.73 -4.15
N GLY A 31 19.76 9.34 -2.98
CA GLY A 31 18.56 9.50 -2.19
C GLY A 31 18.68 10.48 -1.03
N LYS A 32 17.54 10.65 -0.35
CA LYS A 32 17.37 11.55 0.79
C LYS A 32 16.65 10.81 1.92
N ILE A 33 17.10 11.01 3.15
CA ILE A 33 16.46 10.52 4.36
C ILE A 33 15.94 11.72 5.15
N ILE A 34 14.71 11.62 5.65
CA ILE A 34 14.16 12.54 6.65
C ILE A 34 14.01 11.74 7.94
N MET A 35 14.79 12.13 8.95
CA MET A 35 14.80 11.50 10.26
C MET A 35 13.59 11.95 11.10
N MET A 36 13.28 11.21 12.17
CA MET A 36 12.16 11.53 13.07
C MET A 36 12.34 12.87 13.81
N ASP A 37 13.58 13.31 14.02
CA ASP A 37 13.92 14.62 14.58
C ASP A 37 13.89 15.77 13.56
N GLY A 38 13.59 15.46 12.29
CA GLY A 38 13.57 16.43 11.18
C GLY A 38 14.94 16.64 10.50
N LYS A 39 16.01 15.97 10.95
CA LYS A 39 17.30 16.00 10.27
C LYS A 39 17.19 15.39 8.88
N GLU A 40 17.81 16.03 7.90
CA GLU A 40 17.89 15.52 6.53
C GLU A 40 19.29 15.00 6.23
N LEU A 41 19.38 13.86 5.55
CA LEU A 41 20.62 13.27 5.07
C LEU A 41 20.49 12.99 3.57
N THR A 42 21.53 13.29 2.80
CA THR A 42 21.58 13.04 1.36
C THR A 42 22.82 12.22 1.02
N GLY A 43 22.68 11.28 0.10
CA GLY A 43 23.76 10.43 -0.41
C GLY A 43 23.23 9.12 -0.97
N GLU A 44 24.13 8.15 -1.14
CA GLU A 44 23.80 6.82 -1.67
C GLU A 44 23.05 5.99 -0.62
N LEU A 45 21.88 5.49 -0.99
CA LEU A 45 21.00 4.69 -0.13
C LEU A 45 20.85 3.26 -0.66
N SER A 46 20.66 2.32 0.26
CA SER A 46 20.29 0.95 -0.07
C SER A 46 19.29 0.40 0.95
N TYR A 47 18.10 0.03 0.50
CA TYR A 47 17.02 -0.53 1.31
C TYR A 47 16.59 -1.91 0.78
N SER A 48 16.40 -2.86 1.69
CA SER A 48 16.03 -4.25 1.40
C SER A 48 14.78 -4.63 2.17
N PHE A 49 13.84 -5.28 1.49
CA PHE A 49 12.63 -5.82 2.12
C PHE A 49 12.85 -7.15 2.86
N VAL A 50 14.05 -7.72 2.76
CA VAL A 50 14.48 -8.88 3.57
C VAL A 50 15.17 -8.39 4.84
N SER A 51 16.02 -7.36 4.73
CA SER A 51 16.78 -6.78 5.85
C SER A 51 16.16 -5.49 6.37
N ILE A 52 14.87 -5.53 6.70
CA ILE A 52 14.05 -4.34 7.02
C ILE A 52 14.49 -3.53 8.25
N ARG A 53 15.44 -4.01 9.06
CA ARG A 53 15.84 -3.32 10.31
C ARG A 53 16.69 -2.09 10.10
N ASN A 54 17.37 -1.98 8.95
CA ASN A 54 18.27 -0.87 8.69
C ASN A 54 18.19 -0.40 7.25
N LEU A 55 18.34 0.91 7.07
CA LEU A 55 18.69 1.52 5.80
C LEU A 55 20.22 1.65 5.74
N VAL A 56 20.84 1.24 4.63
CA VAL A 56 22.26 1.51 4.41
C VAL A 56 22.39 2.89 3.77
N TYR A 57 23.24 3.73 4.34
CA TYR A 57 23.51 5.08 3.85
C TYR A 57 25.02 5.28 3.68
N THR A 58 25.40 6.00 2.62
CA THR A 58 26.79 6.37 2.35
C THR A 58 26.83 7.86 2.03
N ALA A 59 27.40 8.67 2.93
CA ALA A 59 27.61 10.08 2.66
C ALA A 59 28.69 10.26 1.57
N PRO A 60 28.69 11.39 0.83
CA PRO A 60 29.70 11.65 -0.19
C PRO A 60 31.13 11.57 0.38
N GLY A 61 31.93 10.63 -0.14
CA GLY A 61 33.32 10.42 0.30
C GLY A 61 33.48 9.73 1.67
N ALA A 62 32.40 9.20 2.24
CA ALA A 62 32.42 8.48 3.51
C ALA A 62 32.22 6.97 3.34
N GLU A 63 32.42 6.22 4.42
CA GLU A 63 32.10 4.79 4.47
C GLU A 63 30.60 4.54 4.66
N LYS A 64 30.19 3.29 4.41
CA LYS A 64 28.80 2.84 4.58
C LYS A 64 28.43 2.81 6.06
N GLU A 65 27.31 3.42 6.41
CA GLU A 65 26.68 3.32 7.72
C GLU A 65 25.30 2.66 7.65
N LYS A 66 24.88 2.05 8.77
CA LYS A 66 23.55 1.47 8.94
C LYS A 66 22.73 2.40 9.83
N ILE A 67 21.64 2.93 9.30
CA ILE A 67 20.69 3.75 10.03
C ILE A 67 19.51 2.87 10.42
N LYS A 68 19.13 2.89 11.70
CA LYS A 68 17.97 2.13 12.19
C LYS A 68 16.69 2.70 11.60
N ILE A 69 15.82 1.82 11.10
CA ILE A 69 14.54 2.25 10.52
C ILE A 69 13.62 2.99 11.51
N ASP A 70 13.76 2.73 12.81
CA ASP A 70 12.93 3.35 13.85
C ASP A 70 13.20 4.86 14.00
N ASP A 71 14.39 5.32 13.58
CA ASP A 71 14.82 6.72 13.63
C ASP A 71 14.46 7.48 12.33
N ILE A 72 13.92 6.79 11.32
CA ILE A 72 13.60 7.33 10.01
C ILE A 72 12.09 7.62 9.91
N LYS A 73 11.75 8.82 9.43
CA LYS A 73 10.37 9.20 9.14
C LYS A 73 9.97 8.80 7.72
N GLU A 74 10.79 9.17 6.75
CA GLU A 74 10.63 8.85 5.33
C GLU A 74 11.97 8.91 4.61
N PHE A 75 12.06 8.30 3.43
CA PHE A 75 13.24 8.37 2.58
C PHE A 75 12.88 8.22 1.11
N THR A 76 13.75 8.68 0.22
CA THR A 76 13.59 8.57 -1.24
C THR A 76 14.82 7.92 -1.83
N ILE A 77 14.66 6.90 -2.67
CA ILE A 77 15.75 6.22 -3.39
C ILE A 77 15.38 6.13 -4.86
N GLY A 78 16.23 6.65 -5.76
CA GLY A 78 15.98 6.54 -7.21
C GLY A 78 14.63 7.13 -7.65
N GLY A 79 14.16 8.18 -6.97
CA GLY A 79 12.86 8.81 -7.23
C GLY A 79 11.65 8.12 -6.60
N THR A 80 11.80 6.94 -6.01
CA THR A 80 10.73 6.28 -5.23
C THR A 80 10.74 6.79 -3.79
N ARG A 81 9.63 7.35 -3.32
CA ARG A 81 9.44 7.82 -1.95
C ARG A 81 8.87 6.70 -1.08
N PHE A 82 9.47 6.47 0.08
CA PHE A 82 9.03 5.52 1.09
C PHE A 82 8.67 6.25 2.37
N VAL A 83 7.50 5.92 2.92
CA VAL A 83 7.01 6.55 4.16
C VAL A 83 6.61 5.49 5.17
N ARG A 84 6.72 5.82 6.45
CA ARG A 84 6.24 4.99 7.54
C ARG A 84 4.71 4.98 7.54
N VAL A 85 4.12 3.81 7.28
CA VAL A 85 2.67 3.62 7.25
C VAL A 85 2.24 2.73 8.39
N VAL A 86 1.27 3.19 9.18
CA VAL A 86 0.56 2.39 10.18
C VAL A 86 -0.62 1.72 9.49
N THR A 87 -0.63 0.39 9.43
CA THR A 87 -1.70 -0.39 8.79
C THR A 87 -2.63 -1.01 9.83
N THR A 88 -3.91 -1.23 9.48
CA THR A 88 -4.87 -1.94 10.34
C THR A 88 -4.56 -3.43 10.51
N ALA A 89 -3.72 -4.00 9.64
CA ALA A 89 -3.25 -5.36 9.71
C ALA A 89 -1.73 -5.42 9.50
N LEU A 90 -1.01 -6.06 10.44
CA LEU A 90 -0.05 -7.15 10.23
C LEU A 90 0.91 -7.26 11.43
N SER A 91 0.88 -8.44 12.06
CA SER A 91 1.83 -8.95 13.06
C SER A 91 1.79 -8.34 14.47
N ILE A 92 1.83 -9.24 15.47
CA ILE A 92 2.05 -8.91 16.88
C ILE A 92 3.46 -8.32 16.99
N GLY A 93 3.58 -7.02 17.28
CA GLY A 93 4.84 -6.39 17.68
C GLY A 93 5.30 -5.17 16.88
N LYS A 94 4.77 -4.91 15.67
CA LYS A 94 4.98 -3.63 14.96
C LYS A 94 3.69 -3.20 14.28
N ASP A 95 3.21 -2.01 14.63
CA ASP A 95 2.01 -1.40 14.04
C ASP A 95 2.30 -0.63 12.75
N TRP A 96 3.54 -0.65 12.25
CA TRP A 96 3.98 0.11 11.08
C TRP A 96 5.01 -0.62 10.22
N GLN A 97 5.09 -0.21 8.95
CA GLN A 97 6.10 -0.62 7.97
C GLN A 97 6.44 0.54 7.03
N PHE A 98 7.57 0.47 6.32
CA PHE A 98 7.83 1.37 5.20
C PHE A 98 7.12 0.87 3.96
N ALA A 99 6.40 1.78 3.30
CA ALA A 99 5.67 1.50 2.07
C ALA A 99 6.04 2.52 0.99
N ALA A 100 6.10 2.09 -0.27
CA ALA A 100 6.32 3.00 -1.39
C ALA A 100 5.08 3.86 -1.60
N CYS A 101 5.25 5.18 -1.67
CA CYS A 101 4.17 6.13 -1.95
C CYS A 101 3.92 6.18 -3.44
N LEU A 102 2.69 5.85 -3.86
CA LEU A 102 2.29 5.78 -5.26
C LEU A 102 1.62 7.08 -5.74
N THR A 103 1.11 7.88 -4.81
CA THR A 103 0.61 9.23 -5.07
C THR A 103 1.71 10.28 -4.93
N PRO A 104 1.62 11.41 -5.65
CA PRO A 104 2.54 12.54 -5.48
C PRO A 104 2.67 13.04 -4.04
N GLU A 105 3.76 13.75 -3.76
CA GLU A 105 3.93 14.46 -2.50
C GLU A 105 2.83 15.52 -2.32
N GLY A 106 2.29 15.63 -1.10
CA GLY A 106 1.20 16.55 -0.80
C GLY A 106 -0.20 16.10 -1.24
N SER A 107 -0.35 14.88 -1.79
CA SER A 107 -1.67 14.34 -2.11
C SER A 107 -2.54 14.20 -0.86
N LYS A 108 -3.79 14.68 -0.94
CA LYS A 108 -4.75 14.63 0.17
C LYS A 108 -5.11 13.20 0.56
N ILE A 109 -5.32 12.34 -0.44
CA ILE A 109 -5.44 10.89 -0.28
C ILE A 109 -4.11 10.27 -0.73
N SER A 110 -3.55 9.40 0.11
CA SER A 110 -2.30 8.71 -0.22
C SER A 110 -2.54 7.23 -0.51
N LEU A 111 -1.97 6.73 -1.61
CA LEU A 111 -1.89 5.29 -1.89
C LEU A 111 -0.47 4.78 -1.68
N TYR A 112 -0.36 3.58 -1.15
CA TYR A 112 0.90 2.94 -0.82
C TYR A 112 0.97 1.52 -1.37
N GLU A 113 2.15 1.12 -1.85
CA GLU A 113 2.52 -0.28 -2.05
C GLU A 113 3.32 -0.78 -0.84
N THR A 114 2.83 -1.84 -0.23
CA THR A 114 3.53 -2.61 0.81
C THR A 114 4.14 -3.86 0.20
N ILE A 115 5.38 -4.16 0.55
CA ILE A 115 6.10 -5.34 0.09
C ILE A 115 6.62 -6.05 1.34
N ASP A 116 6.29 -7.33 1.49
CA ASP A 116 6.82 -8.19 2.55
C ASP A 116 7.56 -9.37 1.91
N GLN A 117 8.85 -9.52 2.24
CA GLN A 117 9.66 -10.64 1.80
C GLN A 117 10.09 -11.47 3.00
N THR A 118 9.63 -12.73 3.03
CA THR A 118 9.83 -13.63 4.17
C THR A 118 10.47 -14.95 3.76
N GLY A 119 11.06 -15.63 4.75
CA GLY A 119 11.66 -16.96 4.59
C GLY A 119 13.13 -16.94 4.15
N PRO A 120 13.77 -18.12 4.14
CA PRO A 120 15.12 -18.27 3.59
C PRO A 120 15.08 -18.10 2.06
N GLU A 121 16.17 -17.60 1.50
CA GLU A 121 16.35 -17.57 0.04
C GLU A 121 16.33 -18.99 -0.52
N THR A 122 15.49 -19.22 -1.53
CA THR A 122 15.46 -20.45 -2.31
C THR A 122 15.99 -20.17 -3.72
N ASP A 123 16.18 -21.20 -4.55
CA ASP A 123 16.50 -21.01 -5.98
C ASP A 123 15.46 -20.13 -6.71
N SER A 124 14.24 -20.06 -6.16
CA SER A 124 13.13 -19.23 -6.66
C SER A 124 13.12 -17.81 -6.07
N GLY A 125 13.98 -17.52 -5.09
CA GLY A 125 14.02 -16.28 -4.33
C GLY A 125 13.28 -16.36 -2.99
N TYR A 126 12.75 -15.22 -2.55
CA TYR A 126 12.02 -15.01 -1.31
C TYR A 126 10.52 -15.06 -1.55
N LYS A 127 9.78 -15.59 -0.57
CA LYS A 127 8.32 -15.49 -0.60
C LYS A 127 7.95 -14.02 -0.49
N THR A 128 7.28 -13.50 -1.51
CA THR A 128 6.99 -12.07 -1.65
C THR A 128 5.47 -11.86 -1.62
N GLU A 129 5.02 -10.98 -0.72
CA GLU A 129 3.64 -10.54 -0.64
C GLU A 129 3.57 -9.05 -0.93
N ARG A 130 2.82 -8.68 -1.97
CA ARG A 130 2.55 -7.27 -2.33
C ARG A 130 1.12 -6.93 -1.97
N GLY A 131 0.96 -5.79 -1.30
CA GLY A 131 -0.32 -5.25 -0.89
C GLY A 131 -0.45 -3.78 -1.25
N TYR A 132 -1.69 -3.32 -1.39
CA TYR A 132 -1.97 -1.91 -1.59
C TYR A 132 -2.80 -1.38 -0.43
N CYS A 133 -2.43 -0.20 0.05
CA CYS A 133 -3.12 0.48 1.13
C CYS A 133 -3.47 1.91 0.72
N ILE A 134 -4.53 2.44 1.33
CA ILE A 134 -4.98 3.81 1.14
C ILE A 134 -5.15 4.50 2.49
N LYS A 135 -4.77 5.78 2.56
CA LYS A 135 -5.03 6.66 3.70
C LYS A 135 -5.81 7.89 3.23
N PHE A 136 -7.01 8.04 3.77
CA PHE A 136 -7.83 9.25 3.60
C PHE A 136 -7.38 10.35 4.57
N PRO A 137 -7.67 11.64 4.30
CA PRO A 137 -7.19 12.77 5.11
C PRO A 137 -7.49 12.66 6.61
N ASN A 138 -8.67 12.12 6.94
CA ASN A 138 -9.15 12.01 8.32
C ASN A 138 -8.88 10.65 8.97
N ASP A 139 -8.21 9.74 8.26
CA ASP A 139 -7.86 8.42 8.80
C ASP A 139 -6.49 8.49 9.51
N GLU A 140 -6.42 7.96 10.73
CA GLU A 140 -5.14 7.81 11.44
C GLU A 140 -4.24 6.76 10.76
N LYS A 141 -4.87 5.66 10.28
CA LYS A 141 -4.20 4.47 9.75
C LYS A 141 -4.56 4.24 8.29
N ALA A 142 -3.61 3.73 7.51
CA ALA A 142 -3.90 3.25 6.18
C ALA A 142 -4.65 1.91 6.27
N LYS A 143 -5.57 1.70 5.33
CA LYS A 143 -6.37 0.48 5.21
C LYS A 143 -6.02 -0.24 3.92
N SER A 144 -6.02 -1.57 3.95
CA SER A 144 -5.88 -2.36 2.72
C SER A 144 -6.98 -1.99 1.73
N LEU A 145 -6.70 -1.97 0.43
CA LEU A 145 -7.74 -1.75 -0.60
C LEU A 145 -8.84 -2.84 -0.56
N THR A 146 -8.53 -4.01 0.00
CA THR A 146 -9.44 -5.13 0.21
C THR A 146 -10.20 -5.07 1.54
N ASP A 147 -10.03 -4.01 2.33
CA ASP A 147 -10.66 -3.88 3.65
C ASP A 147 -12.20 -3.85 3.55
N LEU A 148 -12.87 -4.69 4.35
CA LEU A 148 -14.33 -4.83 4.33
C LEU A 148 -15.06 -3.54 4.72
N SER A 149 -14.40 -2.61 5.41
CA SER A 149 -14.96 -1.29 5.71
C SER A 149 -15.28 -0.47 4.46
N PHE A 150 -14.65 -0.78 3.31
CA PHE A 150 -14.99 -0.20 2.02
C PHE A 150 -16.18 -0.87 1.34
N THR A 151 -16.71 -1.98 1.85
CA THR A 151 -17.84 -2.69 1.22
C THR A 151 -19.19 -2.33 1.86
N PRO A 152 -20.25 -2.00 1.08
CA PRO A 152 -20.26 -1.79 -0.37
C PRO A 152 -19.60 -0.47 -0.79
N PHE A 153 -18.71 -0.52 -1.80
CA PHE A 153 -17.86 0.59 -2.25
C PHE A 153 -18.60 1.93 -2.39
N HIS A 154 -19.61 1.96 -3.27
CA HIS A 154 -20.40 3.15 -3.57
C HIS A 154 -21.05 3.82 -2.35
N LYS A 155 -21.35 3.08 -1.27
CA LYS A 155 -21.97 3.65 -0.05
C LYS A 155 -20.94 4.07 1.00
N LYS A 156 -19.83 3.34 1.08
CA LYS A 156 -18.82 3.53 2.14
C LYS A 156 -17.82 4.59 1.72
N VAL A 157 -17.28 4.49 0.51
CA VAL A 157 -16.25 5.40 0.01
C VAL A 157 -16.83 6.78 -0.33
N SER A 158 -18.06 6.87 -0.87
CA SER A 158 -18.74 8.17 -1.07
C SER A 158 -18.90 8.97 0.22
N LYS A 159 -19.07 8.30 1.37
CA LYS A 159 -19.11 8.95 2.68
C LYS A 159 -17.74 9.40 3.17
N LEU A 160 -16.67 8.66 2.84
CA LEU A 160 -15.30 9.04 3.20
C LEU A 160 -14.82 10.29 2.48
N VAL A 161 -15.39 10.58 1.31
CA VAL A 161 -15.11 11.79 0.51
C VAL A 161 -16.30 12.75 0.47
N ALA A 162 -17.17 12.73 1.48
CA ALA A 162 -18.40 13.54 1.52
C ALA A 162 -18.14 15.05 1.53
N ASP A 163 -16.96 15.46 1.99
CA ASP A 163 -16.44 16.82 1.92
C ASP A 163 -16.07 17.26 0.49
N CYS A 164 -16.03 16.33 -0.47
CA CYS A 164 -16.07 16.61 -1.90
C CYS A 164 -17.40 16.13 -2.53
N PRO A 165 -18.46 16.96 -2.54
CA PRO A 165 -19.80 16.54 -2.96
C PRO A 165 -19.85 15.96 -4.39
N VAL A 166 -19.11 16.55 -5.32
CA VAL A 166 -19.06 16.10 -6.73
C VAL A 166 -18.50 14.68 -6.84
N LEU A 167 -17.39 14.39 -6.17
CA LEU A 167 -16.79 13.05 -6.18
C LEU A 167 -17.66 12.06 -5.41
N SER A 168 -18.18 12.47 -4.25
CA SER A 168 -19.10 11.68 -3.44
C SER A 168 -20.31 11.21 -4.25
N GLU A 169 -20.93 12.11 -5.00
CA GLU A 169 -22.07 11.80 -5.89
C GLU A 169 -21.68 10.85 -7.03
N LYS A 170 -20.55 11.10 -7.70
CA LYS A 170 -20.05 10.19 -8.76
C LYS A 170 -19.85 8.77 -8.25
N ILE A 171 -19.24 8.61 -7.08
CA ILE A 171 -19.03 7.29 -6.45
C ILE A 171 -20.36 6.67 -6.03
N ALA A 172 -21.26 7.44 -5.42
CA ALA A 172 -22.58 6.97 -5.00
C ALA A 172 -23.41 6.44 -6.18
N ASN A 173 -23.33 7.13 -7.32
CA ASN A 173 -24.00 6.78 -8.58
C ASN A 173 -23.22 5.75 -9.42
N LYS A 174 -22.09 5.24 -8.93
CA LYS A 174 -21.24 4.23 -9.62
C LYS A 174 -20.81 4.68 -11.02
N ALA A 175 -20.41 5.95 -11.14
CA ALA A 175 -19.87 6.50 -12.38
C ALA A 175 -18.73 5.63 -12.95
N GLU A 176 -18.52 5.72 -14.26
CA GLU A 176 -17.52 4.89 -14.94
C GLU A 176 -16.09 5.10 -14.37
N GLY A 177 -15.40 3.99 -14.11
CA GLY A 177 -14.10 3.99 -13.44
C GLY A 177 -14.15 4.29 -11.93
N LEU A 178 -15.32 4.53 -11.34
CA LEU A 178 -15.54 4.73 -9.90
C LEU A 178 -16.50 3.69 -9.32
N LYS A 179 -16.46 2.47 -9.87
CA LYS A 179 -17.28 1.34 -9.43
C LYS A 179 -16.40 0.14 -9.11
N LEU A 180 -16.63 -0.46 -7.95
CA LEU A 180 -16.10 -1.77 -7.59
C LEU A 180 -17.25 -2.73 -7.34
N GLY A 181 -17.12 -3.93 -7.92
CA GLY A 181 -18.02 -5.04 -7.68
C GLY A 181 -17.69 -5.77 -6.38
N LEU A 182 -18.51 -6.77 -6.01
CA LEU A 182 -18.20 -7.64 -4.87
C LEU A 182 -16.93 -8.48 -5.10
N ILE A 183 -16.70 -8.84 -6.37
CA ILE A 183 -15.49 -9.52 -6.84
C ILE A 183 -14.81 -8.52 -7.76
N SER A 184 -13.62 -8.06 -7.39
CA SER A 184 -12.79 -7.15 -8.19
C SER A 184 -11.33 -7.55 -7.99
N SER A 185 -10.56 -7.59 -9.08
CA SER A 185 -9.14 -7.93 -9.01
C SER A 185 -8.36 -6.87 -8.23
N PRO A 186 -7.18 -7.21 -7.67
CA PRO A 186 -6.32 -6.23 -7.01
C PRO A 186 -6.00 -5.02 -7.90
N GLN A 187 -5.75 -5.24 -9.20
CA GLN A 187 -5.51 -4.17 -10.17
C GLN A 187 -6.73 -3.26 -10.33
N GLN A 188 -7.93 -3.82 -10.46
CA GLN A 188 -9.16 -3.03 -10.56
C GLN A 188 -9.39 -2.18 -9.32
N GLN A 189 -9.14 -2.73 -8.12
CA GLN A 189 -9.23 -1.98 -6.87
C GLN A 189 -8.23 -0.83 -6.87
N PHE A 190 -6.97 -1.10 -7.22
CA PHE A 190 -5.93 -0.09 -7.33
C PHE A 190 -6.33 1.04 -8.30
N ASP A 191 -6.73 0.72 -9.53
CA ASP A 191 -7.09 1.70 -10.55
C ASP A 191 -8.23 2.62 -10.08
N VAL A 192 -9.26 2.03 -9.46
CA VAL A 192 -10.40 2.81 -8.94
C VAL A 192 -9.98 3.71 -7.78
N PHE A 193 -9.21 3.19 -6.81
CA PHE A 193 -8.75 4.00 -5.68
C PHE A 193 -7.75 5.08 -6.09
N MET A 194 -6.91 4.82 -7.09
CA MET A 194 -6.03 5.83 -7.68
C MET A 194 -6.87 6.93 -8.34
N LYS A 195 -7.91 6.58 -9.10
CA LYS A 195 -8.84 7.56 -9.67
C LYS A 195 -9.56 8.38 -8.60
N VAL A 196 -9.99 7.75 -7.50
CA VAL A 196 -10.57 8.45 -6.34
C VAL A 196 -9.57 9.46 -5.76
N ALA A 197 -8.31 9.05 -5.55
CA ALA A 197 -7.29 9.94 -5.02
C ALA A 197 -7.02 11.14 -5.94
N THR A 198 -6.90 10.88 -7.26
CA THR A 198 -6.70 11.92 -8.27
C THR A 198 -7.88 12.90 -8.32
N GLU A 199 -9.12 12.41 -8.43
CA GLU A 199 -10.28 13.32 -8.47
C GLU A 199 -10.49 14.07 -7.16
N TYR A 200 -10.14 13.47 -6.02
CA TYR A 200 -10.24 14.13 -4.72
C TYR A 200 -9.20 15.24 -4.55
N GLN A 201 -8.05 15.14 -5.21
CA GLN A 201 -7.01 16.16 -5.16
C GLN A 201 -7.51 17.51 -5.69
N ASP A 202 -8.40 17.50 -6.68
CA ASP A 202 -8.98 18.69 -7.31
C ASP A 202 -10.14 19.30 -6.50
N CYS A 203 -10.60 18.62 -5.46
CA CYS A 203 -11.59 19.15 -4.54
C CYS A 203 -10.96 20.26 -3.69
N LYS A 204 -11.72 21.31 -3.36
CA LYS A 204 -11.22 22.42 -2.52
C LYS A 204 -10.94 21.95 -1.10
#